data_AF-A0A7S4C2U6-F1
#
_entry.id   AF-A0A7S4C2U6-F1
#
_cell.length_a   1.000
_cell.length_b   1.000
_cell.length_c   1.000
_cell.angle_alpha   90.00
_cell.angle_beta   90.00
_cell.angle_gamma   90.00
#
_symmetry.space_group_name_H-M   'P 1'
#
loop_
_entity.id
_entity.type
_entity.pdbx_description
1 polymer ?
#
loop_
_entity_poly.entity_id
_entity_poly.type
_entity_poly.pdbx_seq_one_letter_code
_entity_poly.pdbx_strand_id
1 'polypeptide(L)'
;ARAHAHAGSAASATLRCFVETFLHCSDSVLISTQRKLAAISLLTALSLDASVVDLVGEILSYCVSVIAETAETVSPSKRSHPQRPPAQLAASEHAIFHRRAEACALDPLVGAPLLHVLQSTLLRAKHAHGAAFEAQMAAIDPTLLEQVKDAFDFTA
;
A
#
# COMPACT_ATOMS: atom_id res chain seq x y z
N ALA A 1 -32.10 12.71 11.89
CA ALA A 1 -31.06 13.44 11.12
C ALA A 1 -29.72 13.60 11.86
N ARG A 2 -29.68 14.05 13.14
CA ARG A 2 -28.41 14.27 13.88
C ARG A 2 -27.58 13.01 14.20
N ALA A 3 -28.20 11.85 14.41
CA ALA A 3 -27.47 10.62 14.76
C ALA A 3 -26.60 10.07 13.62
N HIS A 4 -27.02 10.23 12.36
CA HIS A 4 -26.23 9.76 11.21
C HIS A 4 -25.01 10.64 10.91
N ALA A 5 -25.07 11.94 11.21
CA ALA A 5 -23.94 12.85 11.02
C ALA A 5 -22.79 12.56 12.01
N HIS A 6 -23.11 12.23 13.27
CA HIS A 6 -22.10 11.85 14.26
C HIS A 6 -21.49 10.46 14.00
N ALA A 7 -22.29 9.50 13.51
CA ALA A 7 -21.79 8.18 13.15
C ALA A 7 -20.82 8.24 11.96
N GLY A 8 -21.10 9.08 10.95
CA GLY A 8 -20.18 9.32 9.83
C GLY A 8 -18.85 9.92 10.29
N SER A 9 -18.89 10.94 11.16
CA SER A 9 -17.68 11.57 11.70
C SER A 9 -16.84 10.62 12.59
N ALA A 10 -17.48 9.76 13.38
CA ALA A 10 -16.77 8.78 14.21
C ALA A 10 -16.16 7.64 13.38
N ALA A 11 -16.83 7.19 12.32
CA ALA A 11 -16.32 6.17 11.41
C ALA A 11 -15.09 6.68 10.63
N SER A 12 -15.14 7.91 10.10
CA SER A 12 -13.99 8.54 9.43
C SER A 12 -12.81 8.72 10.37
N ALA A 13 -13.04 9.17 11.61
CA ALA A 13 -12.00 9.27 12.63
C ALA A 13 -11.38 7.90 12.98
N THR A 14 -12.21 6.86 13.06
CA THR A 14 -11.75 5.49 13.33
C THR A 14 -10.91 4.94 12.18
N LEU A 15 -11.37 5.13 10.93
CA LEU A 15 -10.63 4.71 9.75
C LEU A 15 -9.29 5.45 9.65
N ARG A 16 -9.28 6.76 9.87
CA ARG A 16 -8.05 7.55 9.91
C ARG A 16 -7.08 7.02 10.96
N CYS A 17 -7.53 6.86 12.20
CA CYS A 17 -6.70 6.34 13.29
C CYS A 17 -6.15 4.94 12.96
N PHE A 18 -6.96 4.08 12.34
CA PHE A 18 -6.52 2.78 11.85
C PHE A 18 -5.42 2.91 10.79
N VAL A 19 -5.59 3.78 9.79
CA VAL A 19 -4.59 3.99 8.73
C VAL A 19 -3.28 4.54 9.28
N GLU A 20 -3.33 5.54 10.16
CA GLU A 20 -2.14 6.11 10.83
C GLU A 20 -1.40 5.04 11.65
N THR A 21 -2.13 4.25 12.46
CA THR A 21 -1.56 3.16 13.25
C THR A 21 -0.96 2.09 12.35
N PHE A 22 -1.65 1.76 11.25
CA PHE A 22 -1.21 0.74 10.32
C PHE A 22 0.05 1.16 9.57
N LEU A 23 0.14 2.42 9.11
CA LEU A 23 1.35 3.00 8.53
C LEU A 23 2.52 2.97 9.54
N HIS A 24 2.27 3.28 10.81
CA HIS A 24 3.30 3.19 11.84
C HIS A 24 3.82 1.77 12.06
N CYS A 25 2.97 0.75 11.86
CA CYS A 25 3.34 -0.65 12.03
C CYS A 25 3.80 -1.33 10.74
N SER A 26 3.61 -0.73 9.57
CA SER A 26 3.76 -1.42 8.28
C SER A 26 5.21 -1.78 7.95
N ASP A 27 6.19 -1.05 8.50
CA ASP A 27 7.61 -1.35 8.38
C ASP A 27 8.04 -2.63 9.12
N SER A 28 7.27 -3.04 10.14
CA SER A 28 7.53 -4.28 10.87
C SER A 28 7.10 -5.55 10.10
N VAL A 29 6.38 -5.39 8.99
CA VAL A 29 5.93 -6.51 8.16
C VAL A 29 7.13 -7.02 7.35
N LEU A 30 7.57 -8.24 7.66
CA LEU A 30 8.75 -8.87 7.03
C LEU A 30 8.42 -9.64 5.74
N ILE A 31 7.18 -10.08 5.57
CA ILE A 31 6.77 -10.89 4.41
C ILE A 31 6.43 -9.95 3.26
N SER A 32 7.22 -9.97 2.18
CA SER A 32 7.04 -9.09 1.01
C SER A 32 5.62 -9.15 0.41
N THR A 33 4.99 -10.32 0.32
CA THR A 33 3.60 -10.44 -0.16
C THR A 33 2.60 -9.75 0.77
N GLN A 34 2.84 -9.77 2.09
CA GLN A 34 2.02 -9.05 3.06
C GLN A 34 2.23 -7.54 2.96
N ARG A 35 3.47 -7.08 2.74
CA ARG A 35 3.77 -5.65 2.49
C ARG A 35 3.05 -5.14 1.24
N LYS A 36 3.01 -5.95 0.18
CA LYS A 36 2.24 -5.63 -1.03
C LYS A 36 0.74 -5.54 -0.76
N LEU A 37 0.16 -6.52 -0.06
CA LEU A 37 -1.26 -6.49 0.31
C LEU A 37 -1.59 -5.30 1.22
N ALA A 38 -0.68 -4.96 2.13
CA ALA A 38 -0.74 -3.78 2.98
C ALA A 38 -0.77 -2.48 2.14
N ALA A 39 0.13 -2.35 1.16
CA ALA A 39 0.15 -1.20 0.25
C ALA A 39 -1.16 -1.06 -0.53
N ILE A 40 -1.66 -2.16 -1.10
CA ILE A 40 -2.95 -2.18 -1.83
C ILE A 40 -4.12 -1.76 -0.92
N SER A 41 -4.12 -2.23 0.33
CA SER A 41 -5.16 -1.90 1.31
C SER A 41 -5.14 -0.43 1.68
N LEU A 42 -3.95 0.13 1.92
CA LEU A 42 -3.74 1.56 2.21
C LEU A 42 -4.18 2.45 1.04
N LEU A 43 -3.81 2.07 -0.19
CA LEU A 43 -4.27 2.76 -1.39
C LEU A 43 -5.80 2.73 -1.51
N THR A 44 -6.41 1.58 -1.23
CA THR A 44 -7.87 1.46 -1.29
C THR A 44 -8.53 2.38 -0.27
N ALA A 45 -8.00 2.47 0.96
CA ALA A 45 -8.51 3.36 2.00
C ALA A 45 -8.53 4.84 1.55
N LEU A 46 -7.50 5.27 0.80
CA LEU A 46 -7.41 6.62 0.23
C LEU A 46 -8.60 6.97 -0.68
N SER A 47 -9.17 5.99 -1.37
CA SER A 47 -10.35 6.19 -2.24
C SER A 47 -11.69 6.16 -1.49
N LEU A 48 -11.71 5.71 -0.23
CA LEU A 48 -12.95 5.47 0.51
C LEU A 48 -13.39 6.66 1.36
N ASP A 49 -12.44 7.38 1.98
CA ASP A 49 -12.77 8.46 2.90
C ASP A 49 -11.82 9.66 2.73
N ALA A 50 -12.39 10.87 2.73
CA ALA A 50 -11.65 12.10 2.61
C ALA A 50 -10.72 12.34 3.81
N SER A 51 -11.01 11.77 4.99
CA SER A 51 -10.21 11.91 6.20
C SER A 51 -8.82 11.25 6.14
N VAL A 52 -8.56 10.49 5.07
CA VAL A 52 -7.30 9.77 4.82
C VAL A 52 -6.46 10.48 3.74
N VAL A 53 -7.03 11.47 3.05
CA VAL A 53 -6.41 12.08 1.86
C VAL A 53 -5.12 12.83 2.17
N ASP A 54 -5.01 13.43 3.35
CA ASP A 54 -3.78 14.08 3.82
C ASP A 54 -2.64 13.10 4.13
N LEU A 55 -2.94 11.80 4.30
CA LEU A 55 -1.95 10.75 4.47
C LEU A 55 -1.41 10.22 3.14
N VAL A 56 -1.82 10.80 1.99
CA VAL A 56 -1.41 10.33 0.65
C VAL A 56 0.11 10.27 0.48
N GLY A 57 0.85 11.22 1.05
CA GLY A 57 2.31 11.23 0.97
C GLY A 57 2.95 10.04 1.67
N GLU A 58 2.51 9.72 2.89
CA GLU A 58 2.98 8.56 3.66
C GLU A 58 2.61 7.25 2.98
N ILE A 59 1.39 7.14 2.47
CA ILE A 59 0.91 5.97 1.72
C ILE A 59 1.77 5.77 0.45
N LEU A 60 2.06 6.85 -0.29
CA LEU A 60 2.90 6.79 -1.49
C LEU A 60 4.33 6.40 -1.17
N SER A 61 4.90 6.94 -0.10
CA SER A 61 6.24 6.58 0.38
C SER A 61 6.31 5.08 0.69
N TYR A 62 5.31 4.54 1.39
CA TYR A 62 5.23 3.11 1.65
C TYR A 62 5.11 2.31 0.34
N CYS A 63 4.26 2.72 -0.60
CA CYS A 63 4.11 2.04 -1.88
C CYS A 63 5.41 2.00 -2.68
N VAL A 64 6.16 3.12 -2.75
CA VAL A 64 7.46 3.18 -3.43
C VAL A 64 8.45 2.22 -2.79
N SER A 65 8.51 2.15 -1.46
CA SER A 65 9.39 1.20 -0.75
C SER A 65 9.07 -0.25 -1.13
N VAL A 66 7.78 -0.58 -1.23
CA VAL A 66 7.31 -1.93 -1.60
C VAL A 66 7.61 -2.23 -3.06
N ILE A 67 7.44 -1.28 -3.99
CA ILE A 67 7.78 -1.45 -5.41
C ILE A 67 9.29 -1.69 -5.58
N ALA A 68 10.12 -0.93 -4.86
CA ALA A 68 11.57 -1.07 -4.88
C ALA A 68 12.02 -2.44 -4.35
N GLU A 69 11.42 -2.92 -3.25
CA GLU A 69 11.72 -4.24 -2.65
C GLU A 69 11.23 -5.42 -3.50
N THR A 70 10.07 -5.29 -4.13
CA THR A 70 9.46 -6.38 -4.91
C THR A 70 10.10 -6.52 -6.29
N ALA A 71 11.01 -5.60 -6.66
CA ALA A 71 11.60 -5.49 -7.98
C ALA A 71 10.53 -5.63 -9.08
N GLU A 72 9.34 -5.06 -8.86
CA GLU A 72 8.21 -5.09 -9.81
C GLU A 72 8.55 -4.41 -11.16
N THR A 73 9.78 -3.90 -11.30
CA THR A 73 10.56 -3.81 -12.54
C THR A 73 10.77 -5.19 -13.20
N VAL A 74 9.70 -5.91 -13.57
CA VAL A 74 9.81 -7.29 -14.08
C VAL A 74 9.57 -7.35 -15.59
N SER A 75 10.70 -7.40 -16.30
CA SER A 75 10.89 -8.23 -17.49
C SER A 75 10.11 -9.56 -17.36
N PRO A 76 9.26 -9.93 -18.32
CA PRO A 76 8.33 -11.04 -18.16
C PRO A 76 9.05 -12.37 -18.36
N SER A 77 9.75 -12.88 -17.35
CA SER A 77 10.25 -14.26 -17.37
C SER A 77 10.76 -14.77 -16.02
N LYS A 78 10.15 -15.90 -15.60
CA LYS A 78 10.58 -16.88 -14.58
C LYS A 78 10.21 -16.50 -13.14
N ARG A 79 9.12 -17.09 -12.62
CA ARG A 79 9.14 -18.33 -11.82
C ARG A 79 10.13 -18.28 -10.65
N SER A 80 9.54 -18.22 -9.45
CA SER A 80 10.11 -18.61 -8.16
C SER A 80 11.44 -17.97 -7.78
N HIS A 81 11.38 -16.75 -7.21
CA HIS A 81 12.40 -16.37 -6.25
C HIS A 81 12.19 -17.22 -4.99
N PRO A 82 13.19 -17.99 -4.53
CA PRO A 82 13.13 -18.54 -3.18
C PRO A 82 13.15 -17.34 -2.23
N GLN A 83 12.03 -17.10 -1.53
CA GLN A 83 12.04 -16.23 -0.35
C GLN A 83 13.08 -16.82 0.60
N ARG A 84 14.25 -16.20 0.68
CA ARG A 84 15.24 -16.57 1.68
C ARG A 84 14.59 -16.24 3.02
N PRO A 85 14.26 -17.24 3.85
CA PRO A 85 13.67 -16.93 5.13
C PRO A 85 14.67 -16.06 5.91
N PRO A 86 14.19 -15.14 6.77
CA PRO A 86 15.07 -14.30 7.57
C PRO A 86 16.07 -15.20 8.29
N ALA A 87 17.36 -14.90 8.18
CA ALA A 87 18.45 -15.81 8.59
C ALA A 87 18.54 -16.06 10.11
N GLN A 88 17.52 -15.70 10.89
CA GLN A 88 17.52 -15.64 12.35
C GLN A 88 16.28 -16.28 13.00
N LEU A 89 15.38 -16.90 12.24
CA LEU A 89 14.20 -17.52 12.85
C LEU A 89 14.54 -18.88 13.49
N ALA A 90 13.94 -19.18 14.64
CA ALA A 90 13.97 -20.53 15.19
C ALA A 90 13.20 -21.51 14.26
N ALA A 91 13.48 -22.81 14.33
CA ALA A 91 12.84 -23.80 13.45
C ALA A 91 11.29 -23.79 13.50
N SER A 92 10.71 -23.52 14.67
CA SER A 92 9.26 -23.35 14.86
C SER A 92 8.72 -22.08 14.19
N GLU A 93 9.50 -21.00 14.20
CA GLU A 93 9.14 -19.71 13.60
C GLU A 93 9.25 -19.77 12.07
N HIS A 94 10.21 -20.54 11.54
CA HIS A 94 10.29 -20.84 10.10
C HIS A 94 9.02 -21.51 9.58
N ALA A 95 8.48 -22.52 10.28
CA ALA A 95 7.26 -23.19 9.86
C ALA A 95 6.04 -22.25 9.85
N ILE A 96 5.93 -21.37 10.85
CA ILE A 96 4.87 -20.35 10.92
C ILE A 96 5.04 -19.32 9.79
N PHE A 97 6.27 -18.89 9.53
CA PHE A 97 6.59 -17.96 8.44
C PHE A 97 6.18 -18.54 7.08
N HIS A 98 6.57 -19.79 6.78
CA HIS A 98 6.22 -20.47 5.54
C HIS A 98 4.70 -20.61 5.38
N ARG A 99 4.00 -21.05 6.42
CA ARG A 99 2.53 -21.17 6.38
C ARG A 99 1.84 -19.84 6.10
N ARG A 100 2.34 -18.74 6.68
CA ARG A 100 1.83 -17.39 6.43
C ARG A 100 2.11 -16.93 5.00
N ALA A 101 3.32 -17.16 4.50
CA ALA A 101 3.68 -16.83 3.12
C ALA A 101 2.83 -17.59 2.10
N GLU A 102 2.60 -18.89 2.31
CA GLU A 102 1.73 -19.72 1.47
C GLU A 102 0.28 -19.24 1.49
N ALA A 103 -0.26 -18.91 2.67
CA ALA A 103 -1.61 -18.37 2.79
C ALA A 103 -1.78 -17.05 2.02
N CYS A 104 -0.79 -16.16 2.11
CA CYS A 104 -0.82 -14.89 1.37
C CYS A 104 -0.68 -15.11 -0.15
N ALA A 105 0.07 -16.11 -0.60
CA ALA A 105 0.23 -16.39 -2.03
C ALA A 105 -1.09 -16.83 -2.72
N LEU A 106 -2.11 -17.23 -1.95
CA LEU A 106 -3.44 -17.54 -2.45
C LEU A 106 -4.30 -16.29 -2.71
N ASP A 107 -3.89 -15.13 -2.20
CA ASP A 107 -4.62 -13.88 -2.42
C ASP A 107 -4.43 -13.42 -3.88
N PRO A 108 -5.52 -13.25 -4.66
CA PRO A 108 -5.42 -12.85 -6.07
C PRO A 108 -4.73 -11.50 -6.27
N LEU A 109 -4.72 -10.62 -5.25
CA LEU A 109 -4.05 -9.33 -5.31
C LEU A 109 -2.52 -9.44 -5.30
N VAL A 110 -1.96 -10.56 -4.84
CA VAL A 110 -0.50 -10.79 -4.90
C VAL A 110 -0.01 -10.84 -6.35
N GLY A 111 -0.84 -11.36 -7.27
CA GLY A 111 -0.52 -11.41 -8.70
C GLY A 111 -0.72 -10.09 -9.45
N ALA A 112 -1.42 -9.12 -8.88
CA ALA A 112 -1.70 -7.84 -9.52
C ALA A 112 -0.48 -6.90 -9.42
N PRO A 113 0.03 -6.30 -10.52
CA PRO A 113 1.12 -5.33 -10.43
C PRO A 113 0.72 -4.13 -9.55
N LEU A 114 1.49 -3.86 -8.50
CA LEU A 114 1.21 -2.78 -7.54
C LEU A 114 1.18 -1.42 -8.24
N LEU A 115 2.03 -1.20 -9.24
CA LEU A 115 2.01 0.01 -10.06
C LEU A 115 0.65 0.25 -10.75
N HIS A 116 0.05 -0.78 -11.32
CA HIS A 116 -1.26 -0.66 -11.97
C HIS A 116 -2.38 -0.37 -10.95
N VAL A 117 -2.31 -1.01 -9.78
CA VAL A 117 -3.24 -0.74 -8.67
C VAL A 117 -3.07 0.70 -8.16
N LEU A 118 -1.83 1.17 -8.03
CA LEU A 118 -1.48 2.52 -7.61
C LEU A 118 -2.09 3.56 -8.56
N GLN A 119 -1.83 3.44 -9.87
CA GLN A 119 -2.37 4.37 -10.86
C GLN A 119 -3.89 4.45 -10.84
N SER A 120 -4.56 3.30 -10.90
CA SER A 120 -6.02 3.24 -10.95
C SER A 120 -6.66 3.76 -9.66
N THR A 121 -6.02 3.56 -8.52
CA THR A 121 -6.54 4.00 -7.21
C THR A 121 -6.28 5.48 -6.97
N LEU A 122 -5.15 6.05 -7.40
CA LEU A 122 -4.92 7.49 -7.35
C LEU A 122 -5.89 8.26 -8.24
N LEU A 123 -6.20 7.75 -9.44
CA LEU A 123 -7.22 8.32 -10.30
C LEU A 123 -8.61 8.28 -9.64
N ARG A 124 -8.95 7.17 -8.98
CA ARG A 124 -10.20 7.04 -8.24
C ARG A 124 -10.28 8.01 -7.05
N ALA A 125 -9.21 8.13 -6.27
CA ALA A 125 -9.12 9.07 -5.16
C ALA A 125 -9.23 10.53 -5.63
N LYS A 126 -8.55 10.88 -6.73
CA LYS A 126 -8.72 12.18 -7.39
C LYS A 126 -10.18 12.43 -7.78
N HIS A 127 -10.84 11.44 -8.36
CA HIS A 127 -12.22 11.58 -8.81
C HIS A 127 -13.24 11.64 -7.65
N ALA A 128 -12.93 11.01 -6.50
CA ALA A 128 -13.76 11.00 -5.31
C ALA A 128 -13.64 12.31 -4.50
N HIS A 129 -12.42 12.84 -4.36
CA HIS A 129 -12.11 13.93 -3.42
C HIS A 129 -11.77 15.27 -4.10
N GLY A 130 -11.54 15.25 -5.42
CA GLY A 130 -11.34 16.45 -6.24
C GLY A 130 -10.19 17.33 -5.74
N ALA A 131 -10.50 18.61 -5.51
CA ALA A 131 -9.53 19.63 -5.15
C ALA A 131 -8.77 19.33 -3.83
N ALA A 132 -9.39 18.63 -2.88
CA ALA A 132 -8.73 18.27 -1.63
C ALA A 132 -7.55 17.31 -1.88
N PHE A 133 -7.74 16.33 -2.77
CA PHE A 133 -6.69 15.41 -3.18
C PHE A 133 -5.60 16.11 -3.99
N GLU A 134 -5.98 17.00 -4.92
CA GLU A 134 -5.01 17.76 -5.71
C GLU A 134 -4.14 18.67 -4.84
N ALA A 135 -4.72 19.32 -3.84
CA ALA A 135 -3.98 20.14 -2.88
C ALA A 135 -2.97 19.32 -2.07
N GLN A 136 -3.36 18.13 -1.61
CA GLN A 136 -2.44 17.24 -0.91
C GLN A 136 -1.34 16.71 -1.84
N MET A 137 -1.68 16.27 -3.05
CA MET A 137 -0.70 15.84 -4.05
C MET A 137 0.32 16.92 -4.42
N ALA A 138 -0.10 18.20 -4.46
CA ALA A 138 0.78 19.32 -4.72
C ALA A 138 1.71 19.66 -3.55
N ALA A 139 1.36 19.24 -2.33
CA ALA A 139 2.17 19.43 -1.13
C ALA A 139 3.17 18.29 -0.86
N ILE A 140 3.12 17.21 -1.66
CA ILE A 140 4.05 16.08 -1.53
C ILE A 140 5.47 16.52 -1.91
N ASP A 141 6.44 15.96 -1.19
CA ASP A 141 7.87 16.09 -1.51
C ASP A 141 8.14 15.77 -3.00
N PRO A 142 8.75 16.71 -3.77
CA PRO A 142 9.06 16.50 -5.18
C PRO A 142 9.90 15.24 -5.46
N THR A 143 10.81 14.86 -4.57
CA THR A 143 11.63 13.65 -4.70
C THR A 143 10.77 12.39 -4.61
N LEU A 144 9.77 12.36 -3.73
CA LEU A 144 8.83 11.24 -3.69
C LEU A 144 7.98 11.18 -4.97
N LEU A 145 7.55 12.33 -5.48
CA LEU A 145 6.82 12.40 -6.75
C LEU A 145 7.67 11.93 -7.93
N GLU A 146 8.97 12.25 -7.95
CA GLU A 146 9.93 11.73 -8.94
C GLU A 146 10.07 10.21 -8.82
N GLN A 147 10.25 9.66 -7.61
CA GLN A 147 10.34 8.21 -7.42
C GLN A 147 9.06 7.49 -7.88
N VAL A 148 7.89 8.06 -7.61
CA VAL A 148 6.61 7.54 -8.09
C VAL A 148 6.54 7.60 -9.62
N LYS A 149 6.97 8.70 -10.24
CA LYS A 149 7.03 8.85 -11.70
C LYS A 149 8.01 7.88 -12.34
N ASP A 150 9.22 7.77 -11.82
CA ASP A 150 10.22 6.81 -12.29
C ASP A 150 9.69 5.38 -12.25
N ALA A 151 8.95 5.06 -11.18
CA ALA A 151 8.29 3.76 -11.05
C ALA A 151 7.19 3.55 -12.11
N PHE A 152 6.51 4.61 -12.56
CA PHE A 152 5.55 4.55 -13.67
C PHE A 152 6.22 4.53 -15.06
N ASP A 153 7.21 5.38 -15.29
CA ASP A 153 7.86 5.57 -16.59
C ASP A 153 8.68 4.34 -17.01
N PHE A 154 9.13 3.51 -16.07
CA PHE A 154 9.79 2.24 -16.36
C PHE A 154 8.85 1.17 -16.99
N THR A 155 7.54 1.44 -17.08
CA THR A 155 6.55 0.48 -17.62
C THR A 155 6.03 0.81 -19.03
N ALA A 156 6.51 1.90 -19.67
CA ALA A 156 6.17 2.30 -21.03
C ALA A 156 7.22 1.84 -22.07
#